data_AF-A0A5A7TM71-F1
#
_entry.id   AF-A0A5A7TM71-F1
#
_cell.length_a   1.000
_cell.length_b   1.000
_cell.length_c   1.000
_cell.angle_alpha   90.00
_cell.angle_beta   90.00
_cell.angle_gamma   90.00
#
_symmetry.space_group_name_H-M   'P 1'
#
loop_
_entity.id
_entity.type
_entity.pdbx_description
1 polymer ?
#
loop_
_entity_poly.entity_id
_entity_poly.type
_entity_poly.pdbx_seq_one_letter_code
_entity_poly.pdbx_strand_id
1 'polypeptide(L)'
;MKALLGSQDVWDIVSNGYEEPESDTALNQAQGKALQNTRKKDQKALTIIHQAINDNNLEKISGATTAYQAWKILENTYKGVDRVKKVRLQKLKGDYESLHMKESESVSDYTSRLLALVNEMKRFGETISDEQVVEKILRSLDEKFIFIVVAIEESKDLSTMSIDQLMGSLQAHEEKLLKKNKQ
;
A
#
# COMPACT_ATOMS: atom_id res chain seq x y z
N MET A 1 12.76 11.16 -7.40
CA MET A 1 13.25 11.46 -8.76
C MET A 1 13.04 12.91 -9.19
N LYS A 2 11.87 13.54 -8.96
CA LYS A 2 11.60 14.95 -9.33
C LYS A 2 12.65 15.95 -8.79
N ALA A 3 13.05 15.84 -7.52
CA ALA A 3 14.10 16.70 -6.95
C ALA A 3 15.47 16.51 -7.61
N LEU A 4 15.85 15.28 -7.94
CA LEU A 4 17.11 14.95 -8.61
C LEU A 4 17.15 15.52 -10.03
N LEU A 5 16.10 15.29 -10.83
CA LEU A 5 15.99 15.82 -12.20
C LEU A 5 15.85 17.35 -12.23
N GLY A 6 15.16 17.92 -11.23
CA GLY A 6 15.06 19.37 -11.03
C GLY A 6 16.41 20.02 -10.75
N SER A 7 17.24 19.41 -9.89
CA SER A 7 18.60 19.92 -9.61
C SER A 7 19.55 19.93 -10.82
N GLN A 8 19.18 19.22 -11.89
CA GLN A 8 19.97 19.07 -13.11
C GLN A 8 19.42 19.87 -14.29
N ASP A 9 18.37 20.68 -14.07
CA ASP A 9 17.65 21.48 -15.08
C ASP A 9 17.13 20.67 -16.27
N VAL A 10 16.68 19.43 -16.00
CA VAL A 10 16.15 18.51 -17.03
C VAL A 10 14.71 18.08 -16.78
N TRP A 11 14.08 18.52 -15.68
CA TRP A 11 12.71 18.11 -15.34
C TRP A 11 11.69 18.47 -16.43
N ASP A 12 11.78 19.65 -17.04
CA ASP A 12 10.80 20.10 -18.03
C ASP A 12 10.76 19.21 -19.28
N ILE A 13 11.91 18.68 -19.71
CA ILE A 13 11.98 17.73 -20.84
C ILE A 13 11.38 16.39 -20.45
N VAL A 14 11.56 15.95 -19.20
CA VAL A 14 10.99 14.71 -18.69
C VAL A 14 9.48 14.80 -18.54
N SER A 15 8.94 15.97 -18.17
CA SER A 15 7.50 16.15 -17.95
C SER A 15 6.73 16.46 -19.23
N ASN A 16 7.30 17.27 -20.12
CA ASN A 16 6.59 17.79 -21.30
C ASN A 16 7.03 17.10 -22.60
N GLY A 17 8.18 16.41 -22.58
CA GLY A 17 8.81 15.92 -23.79
C GLY A 17 9.36 17.04 -24.66
N TYR A 18 9.81 16.66 -25.85
CA TYR A 18 10.15 17.59 -26.92
C TYR A 18 9.77 16.94 -28.26
N GLU A 19 9.49 17.77 -29.25
CA GLU A 19 9.25 17.30 -30.61
C GLU A 19 10.59 17.11 -31.32
N GLU A 20 10.84 15.89 -31.77
CA GLU A 20 11.97 15.55 -32.62
C GLU A 20 11.55 15.83 -34.08
N PRO A 21 12.21 16.76 -34.80
CA PRO A 21 11.86 17.04 -36.19
C PRO A 21 12.23 15.87 -37.11
N GLU A 22 11.41 15.62 -38.14
CA GLU A 22 11.66 14.57 -39.14
C GLU A 22 12.90 14.86 -40.02
N SER A 23 13.30 16.13 -40.13
CA SER A 23 14.49 16.55 -40.86
C SER A 23 15.10 17.82 -40.29
N ASP A 24 16.42 17.81 -40.10
CA ASP A 24 17.20 18.96 -39.62
C ASP A 24 17.51 19.99 -40.75
N THR A 25 17.13 19.69 -42.01
CA THR A 25 17.58 20.43 -43.21
C THR A 25 17.01 21.85 -43.36
N ALA A 26 15.90 22.19 -42.69
CA ALA A 26 15.28 23.51 -42.75
C ALA A 26 15.62 24.43 -41.56
N LEU A 27 16.47 23.98 -40.63
CA LEU A 27 16.77 24.72 -39.42
C LEU A 27 17.82 25.81 -39.67
N ASN A 28 17.54 27.01 -39.20
CA ASN A 28 18.56 28.06 -39.13
C ASN A 28 19.60 27.72 -38.03
N GLN A 29 20.73 28.43 -38.04
CA GLN A 29 21.86 28.15 -37.14
C GLN A 29 21.49 28.23 -35.64
N ALA A 30 20.56 29.12 -35.27
CA ALA A 30 20.07 29.26 -33.90
C ALA A 30 19.13 28.10 -33.50
N GLN A 31 18.24 27.68 -34.40
CA GLN A 31 17.33 26.56 -34.21
C GLN A 31 18.08 25.23 -34.09
N GLY A 32 19.10 25.01 -34.93
CA GLY A 32 19.94 23.80 -34.85
C GLY A 32 20.70 23.70 -33.51
N LYS A 33 21.24 24.82 -33.01
CA LYS A 33 21.92 24.87 -31.71
C LYS A 33 20.95 24.64 -30.53
N ALA A 34 19.74 25.18 -30.62
CA ALA A 34 18.69 24.95 -29.61
C ALA A 34 18.27 23.47 -29.58
N LEU A 35 18.02 22.85 -30.74
CA LEU A 35 17.67 21.44 -30.85
C LEU A 35 18.76 20.52 -30.30
N GLN A 36 20.04 20.80 -30.64
CA GLN A 36 21.16 20.03 -30.11
C GLN A 36 21.25 20.12 -28.58
N ASN A 37 20.98 21.29 -28.00
CA ASN A 37 20.93 21.47 -26.56
C ASN A 37 19.77 20.68 -25.93
N THR A 38 18.59 20.66 -26.57
CA THR A 38 17.44 19.86 -26.12
C THR A 38 17.76 18.36 -26.16
N ARG A 39 18.30 17.84 -27.27
CA ARG A 39 18.75 16.43 -27.40
C ARG A 39 19.73 16.05 -26.29
N LYS A 40 20.71 16.93 -25.98
CA LYS A 40 21.68 16.70 -24.89
C LYS A 40 21.01 16.64 -23.52
N LYS A 41 20.05 17.52 -23.25
CA LYS A 41 19.31 17.52 -21.97
C LYS A 41 18.42 16.29 -21.83
N ASP A 42 17.77 15.84 -22.92
CA ASP A 42 16.98 14.61 -22.92
C ASP A 42 17.86 13.39 -22.62
N GLN A 43 18.98 13.22 -23.33
CA GLN A 43 19.90 12.10 -23.09
C GLN A 43 20.51 12.13 -21.68
N LYS A 44 20.80 13.32 -21.15
CA LYS A 44 21.21 13.49 -19.75
C LYS A 44 20.12 13.01 -18.79
N ALA A 45 18.86 13.39 -19.03
CA ALA A 45 17.73 12.98 -18.21
C ALA A 45 17.50 11.46 -18.28
N LEU A 46 17.55 10.88 -19.47
CA LEU A 46 17.41 9.45 -19.68
C LEU A 46 18.49 8.65 -18.94
N THR A 47 19.74 9.13 -19.00
CA THR A 47 20.86 8.54 -18.25
C THR A 47 20.60 8.58 -16.74
N ILE A 48 20.13 9.71 -16.20
CA ILE A 48 19.77 9.83 -14.78
C ILE A 48 18.66 8.86 -14.41
N ILE A 49 17.64 8.69 -15.26
CA ILE A 49 16.55 7.74 -15.04
C ILE A 49 17.10 6.31 -14.99
N HIS A 50 17.95 5.90 -15.95
CA HIS A 50 18.58 4.57 -15.96
C HIS A 50 19.42 4.31 -14.71
N GLN A 51 20.15 5.31 -14.22
CA GLN A 51 21.00 5.17 -13.02
C GLN A 51 20.20 5.13 -11.71
N ALA A 52 19.00 5.72 -11.69
CA ALA A 52 18.20 5.88 -10.48
C ALA A 52 17.18 4.74 -10.25
N ILE A 53 17.11 3.77 -11.16
CA ILE A 53 16.18 2.63 -11.07
C ILE A 53 16.93 1.30 -10.97
N ASN A 54 16.22 0.25 -10.58
CA ASN A 54 16.75 -1.12 -10.54
C ASN A 54 16.52 -1.84 -11.88
N ASP A 55 17.23 -2.96 -12.07
CA ASP A 55 17.23 -3.75 -13.31
C ASP A 55 15.81 -4.14 -13.78
N ASN A 56 14.92 -4.55 -12.86
CA ASN A 56 13.54 -4.90 -13.19
C ASN A 56 12.75 -3.72 -13.78
N ASN A 57 12.99 -2.48 -13.33
CA ASN A 57 12.35 -1.32 -13.94
C ASN A 57 13.09 -0.83 -15.19
N LEU A 58 14.38 -1.10 -15.31
CA LEU A 58 15.18 -0.81 -16.50
C LEU A 58 14.69 -1.63 -17.70
N GLU A 59 14.43 -2.93 -17.53
CA GLU A 59 13.87 -3.79 -18.58
C GLU A 59 12.58 -3.22 -19.16
N LYS A 60 11.71 -2.64 -18.30
CA LYS A 60 10.43 -2.04 -18.72
C LYS A 60 10.59 -0.80 -19.58
N ILE A 61 11.67 -0.04 -19.42
CA ILE A 61 11.94 1.17 -20.19
C ILE A 61 13.01 0.99 -21.27
N SER A 62 13.51 -0.22 -21.46
CA SER A 62 14.57 -0.54 -22.43
C SER A 62 14.27 -0.11 -23.87
N GLY A 63 12.99 -0.06 -24.25
CA GLY A 63 12.54 0.42 -25.55
C GLY A 63 12.26 1.93 -25.64
N ALA A 64 12.43 2.69 -24.55
CA ALA A 64 12.21 4.13 -24.56
C ALA A 64 13.41 4.86 -25.18
N THR A 65 13.15 5.72 -26.17
CA THR A 65 14.21 6.49 -26.84
C THR A 65 14.41 7.88 -26.23
N THR A 66 13.41 8.39 -25.50
CA THR A 66 13.46 9.69 -24.83
C THR A 66 13.21 9.57 -23.33
N ALA A 67 13.71 10.54 -22.57
CA ALA A 67 13.48 10.59 -21.13
C ALA A 67 11.99 10.72 -20.79
N TYR A 68 11.23 11.43 -21.63
CA TYR A 68 9.78 11.53 -21.50
C TYR A 68 9.09 10.17 -21.64
N GLN A 69 9.42 9.38 -22.67
CA GLN A 69 8.84 8.04 -22.85
C GLN A 69 9.18 7.11 -21.67
N ALA A 70 10.45 7.09 -21.26
CA ALA A 70 10.89 6.31 -20.10
C ALA A 70 10.10 6.70 -18.85
N TRP A 71 9.95 8.00 -18.59
CA TRP A 71 9.17 8.52 -17.47
C TRP A 71 7.69 8.14 -17.55
N LYS A 72 7.05 8.25 -18.71
CA LYS A 72 5.64 7.84 -18.91
C LYS A 72 5.42 6.35 -18.65
N ILE A 73 6.34 5.48 -19.08
CA ILE A 73 6.25 4.04 -18.83
C ILE A 73 6.39 3.75 -17.33
N LEU A 74 7.37 4.36 -16.65
CA LEU A 74 7.52 4.23 -15.20
C LEU A 74 6.27 4.73 -14.47
N GLU A 75 5.80 5.93 -14.82
CA GLU A 75 4.59 6.53 -14.25
C GLU A 75 3.39 5.58 -14.38
N ASN A 76 3.16 5.02 -15.56
CA ASN A 76 2.06 4.09 -15.80
C ASN A 76 2.25 2.78 -15.02
N THR A 77 3.47 2.26 -14.94
CA THR A 77 3.80 1.06 -14.18
C THR A 77 3.48 1.23 -12.70
N TYR A 78 3.95 2.33 -12.09
CA TYR A 78 3.71 2.62 -10.68
C TYR A 78 2.24 2.96 -10.40
N LYS A 79 1.57 3.72 -11.27
CA LYS A 79 0.12 3.94 -11.18
C LYS A 79 -0.68 2.64 -11.28
N GLY A 80 -0.25 1.70 -12.12
CA GLY A 80 -0.85 0.37 -12.24
C GLY A 80 -0.69 -0.43 -10.95
N VAL A 81 0.51 -0.42 -10.36
CA VAL A 81 0.77 -1.03 -9.04
C VAL A 81 -0.11 -0.41 -7.97
N ASP A 82 -0.24 0.92 -7.93
CA ASP A 82 -1.08 1.62 -6.96
C ASP A 82 -2.58 1.30 -7.14
N ARG A 83 -3.05 1.19 -8.38
CA ARG A 83 -4.43 0.76 -8.67
C ARG A 83 -4.68 -0.65 -8.17
N VAL A 84 -3.77 -1.60 -8.41
CA VAL A 84 -3.90 -2.98 -7.92
C VAL A 84 -3.87 -3.02 -6.40
N LYS A 85 -2.97 -2.26 -5.75
CA LYS A 85 -2.95 -2.13 -4.28
C LYS A 85 -4.28 -1.63 -3.73
N LYS A 86 -4.86 -0.58 -4.33
CA LYS A 86 -6.18 -0.05 -3.95
C LYS A 86 -7.29 -1.08 -4.09
N VAL A 87 -7.36 -1.81 -5.20
CA VAL A 87 -8.39 -2.85 -5.41
C VAL A 87 -8.25 -3.97 -4.39
N ARG A 88 -7.03 -4.43 -4.12
CA ARG A 88 -6.78 -5.46 -3.11
C ARG A 88 -7.15 -4.97 -1.71
N LEU A 89 -6.78 -3.74 -1.36
CA LEU A 89 -7.13 -3.14 -0.08
C LEU A 89 -8.65 -3.01 0.10
N GLN A 90 -9.38 -2.63 -0.95
CA GLN A 90 -10.86 -2.58 -0.91
C GLN A 90 -11.46 -3.95 -0.62
N LYS A 91 -10.96 -5.01 -1.26
CA LYS A 91 -11.38 -6.39 -0.93
C LYS A 91 -11.10 -6.72 0.54
N LEU A 92 -9.89 -6.45 1.02
CA LEU A 92 -9.51 -6.74 2.40
C LEU A 92 -10.36 -5.96 3.42
N LYS A 93 -10.78 -4.73 3.10
CA LYS A 93 -11.73 -3.96 3.93
C LYS A 93 -13.08 -4.67 4.03
N GLY A 94 -13.61 -5.15 2.90
CA GLY A 94 -14.85 -5.95 2.90
C GLY A 94 -14.71 -7.26 3.67
N ASP A 95 -13.59 -7.96 3.51
CA ASP A 95 -13.29 -9.18 4.28
C ASP A 95 -13.18 -8.87 5.79
N TYR A 96 -12.63 -7.71 6.16
CA TYR A 96 -12.47 -7.26 7.55
C TYR A 96 -13.81 -6.92 8.20
N GLU A 97 -14.64 -6.14 7.49
CA GLU A 97 -15.97 -5.77 7.96
C GLU A 97 -16.86 -7.00 8.15
N SER A 98 -16.84 -7.93 7.19
CA SER A 98 -17.64 -9.17 7.23
C SER A 98 -17.07 -10.24 8.17
N LEU A 99 -15.84 -10.09 8.67
CA LEU A 99 -15.24 -11.07 9.58
C LEU A 99 -16.00 -11.14 10.91
N HIS A 100 -16.50 -12.32 11.23
CA HIS A 100 -17.10 -12.65 12.52
C HIS A 100 -16.56 -13.98 13.04
N MET A 101 -16.63 -14.17 14.35
CA MET A 101 -16.34 -15.44 15.00
C MET A 101 -17.47 -16.43 14.68
N LYS A 102 -17.10 -17.68 14.40
CA LYS A 102 -18.10 -18.74 14.19
C LYS A 102 -18.42 -19.42 15.53
N GLU A 103 -19.61 -19.98 15.66
CA GLU A 103 -20.06 -20.66 16.89
C GLU A 103 -19.10 -21.76 17.37
N SER A 104 -18.57 -22.55 16.44
CA SER A 104 -17.68 -23.69 16.70
C SER A 104 -16.19 -23.33 16.77
N GLU A 105 -15.86 -22.07 16.54
CA GLU A 105 -14.48 -21.60 16.51
C GLU A 105 -14.00 -21.22 17.91
N SER A 106 -12.70 -21.37 18.16
CA SER A 106 -12.08 -20.88 19.39
C SER A 106 -11.74 -19.39 19.28
N VAL A 107 -11.65 -18.70 20.41
CA VAL A 107 -11.19 -17.29 20.45
C VAL A 107 -9.82 -17.16 19.77
N SER A 108 -8.91 -18.10 20.02
CA SER A 108 -7.56 -18.08 19.45
C SER A 108 -7.57 -18.16 17.92
N ASP A 109 -8.38 -19.05 17.35
CA ASP A 109 -8.46 -19.24 15.91
C ASP A 109 -9.06 -18.00 15.23
N TYR A 110 -10.15 -17.47 15.79
CA TYR A 110 -10.79 -16.25 15.31
C TYR A 110 -9.82 -15.06 15.31
N THR A 111 -9.15 -14.80 16.45
CA THR A 111 -8.23 -13.67 16.56
C THR A 111 -7.03 -13.84 15.64
N SER A 112 -6.52 -15.07 15.46
CA SER A 112 -5.43 -15.34 14.52
C SER A 112 -5.81 -14.97 13.07
N ARG A 113 -7.03 -15.31 12.63
CA ARG A 113 -7.54 -14.91 11.31
C ARG A 113 -7.68 -13.39 11.17
N LEU A 114 -8.22 -12.74 12.20
CA LEU A 114 -8.36 -11.28 12.21
C LEU A 114 -7.00 -10.58 12.12
N LEU A 115 -6.01 -11.01 12.91
CA LEU A 115 -4.67 -10.44 12.91
C LEU A 115 -3.95 -10.70 11.58
N ALA A 116 -4.12 -11.87 10.97
CA ALA A 116 -3.59 -12.14 9.64
C ALA A 116 -4.13 -11.12 8.62
N LEU A 117 -5.45 -10.86 8.66
CA LEU A 117 -6.11 -9.89 7.78
C LEU A 117 -5.64 -8.45 8.02
N VAL A 118 -5.55 -8.03 9.28
CA VAL A 118 -5.02 -6.71 9.68
C VAL A 118 -3.59 -6.54 9.17
N ASN A 119 -2.74 -7.57 9.29
CA ASN A 119 -1.37 -7.52 8.81
C ASN A 119 -1.30 -7.41 7.27
N GLU A 120 -2.20 -8.05 6.53
CA GLU A 120 -2.31 -7.86 5.09
C GLU A 120 -2.72 -6.42 4.74
N MET A 121 -3.73 -5.87 5.42
CA MET A 121 -4.15 -4.48 5.21
C MET A 121 -3.01 -3.49 5.48
N LYS A 122 -2.25 -3.69 6.57
CA LYS A 122 -1.05 -2.90 6.90
C LYS A 122 0.01 -2.98 5.79
N ARG A 123 0.23 -4.15 5.20
CA ARG A 123 1.14 -4.33 4.04
C ARG A 123 0.70 -3.55 2.79
N PHE A 124 -0.59 -3.30 2.62
CA PHE A 124 -1.13 -2.48 1.53
C PHE A 124 -1.21 -0.99 1.87
N GLY A 125 -0.71 -0.57 3.04
CA GLY A 125 -0.57 0.83 3.44
C GLY A 125 -1.70 1.36 4.33
N GLU A 126 -2.62 0.51 4.80
CA GLU A 126 -3.61 0.91 5.79
C GLU A 126 -2.98 1.05 7.16
N THR A 127 -3.38 2.08 7.91
CA THR A 127 -3.00 2.21 9.33
C THR A 127 -4.17 1.72 10.18
N ILE A 128 -3.94 0.67 10.96
CA ILE A 128 -4.92 0.10 11.89
C ILE A 128 -4.28 0.10 13.28
N SER A 129 -4.87 0.85 14.21
CA SER A 129 -4.44 0.91 15.60
C SER A 129 -4.87 -0.34 16.38
N ASP A 130 -4.21 -0.62 17.49
CA ASP A 130 -4.56 -1.76 18.34
C ASP A 130 -5.95 -1.59 18.97
N GLU A 131 -6.34 -0.35 19.30
CA GLU A 131 -7.71 0.02 19.72
C GLU A 131 -8.75 -0.42 18.68
N GLN A 132 -8.54 -0.13 17.40
CA GLN A 132 -9.45 -0.54 16.33
C GLN A 132 -9.58 -2.06 16.23
N VAL A 133 -8.49 -2.80 16.50
CA VAL A 133 -8.51 -4.26 16.52
C VAL A 133 -9.26 -4.79 17.75
N VAL A 134 -9.02 -4.21 18.93
CA VAL A 134 -9.74 -4.53 20.18
C VAL A 134 -11.24 -4.33 20.01
N GLU A 135 -11.66 -3.17 19.52
CA GLU A 135 -13.07 -2.90 19.24
C GLU A 135 -13.66 -3.84 18.19
N LYS A 136 -12.87 -4.23 17.17
CA LYS A 136 -13.33 -5.18 16.15
C LYS A 136 -13.56 -6.56 16.75
N ILE A 137 -12.65 -7.03 17.61
CA ILE A 137 -12.80 -8.30 18.32
C ILE A 137 -14.10 -8.26 19.11
N LEU A 138 -14.26 -7.30 20.03
CA LEU A 138 -15.42 -7.22 20.91
C LEU A 138 -16.76 -7.18 20.15
N ARG A 139 -16.84 -6.45 19.04
CA ARG A 139 -18.06 -6.33 18.22
C ARG A 139 -18.40 -7.54 17.36
N SER A 140 -17.47 -8.47 17.15
CA SER A 140 -17.66 -9.59 16.21
C SER A 140 -17.34 -10.97 16.78
N LEU A 141 -17.25 -11.05 18.11
CA LEU A 141 -17.32 -12.31 18.84
C LEU A 141 -18.72 -12.94 18.74
N ASP A 142 -18.76 -14.25 18.95
CA ASP A 142 -19.99 -15.02 19.05
C ASP A 142 -20.84 -14.58 20.25
N GLU A 143 -22.17 -14.69 20.14
CA GLU A 143 -23.12 -14.24 21.17
C GLU A 143 -22.86 -14.88 22.53
N LYS A 144 -22.27 -16.08 22.59
CA LYS A 144 -21.90 -16.75 23.85
C LYS A 144 -20.93 -15.93 24.72
N PHE A 145 -20.22 -14.96 24.15
CA PHE A 145 -19.29 -14.07 24.86
C PHE A 145 -19.90 -12.74 25.31
N ILE A 146 -21.20 -12.49 25.07
CA ILE A 146 -21.83 -11.18 25.35
C ILE A 146 -21.57 -10.68 26.79
N PHE A 147 -21.61 -11.57 27.79
CA PHE A 147 -21.40 -11.19 29.19
C PHE A 147 -19.97 -10.73 29.48
N ILE A 148 -18.95 -11.35 28.88
CA ILE A 148 -17.56 -10.93 29.08
C ILE A 148 -17.25 -9.66 28.29
N VAL A 149 -17.86 -9.49 27.11
CA VAL A 149 -17.76 -8.26 26.32
C VAL A 149 -18.26 -7.06 27.14
N VAL A 150 -19.50 -7.13 27.63
CA VAL A 150 -20.08 -6.05 28.46
C VAL A 150 -19.22 -5.78 29.69
N ALA A 151 -18.73 -6.81 30.38
CA ALA A 151 -17.87 -6.62 31.54
C ALA A 151 -16.55 -5.91 31.22
N ILE A 152 -15.96 -6.17 30.05
CA ILE A 152 -14.73 -5.50 29.61
C ILE A 152 -15.02 -4.05 29.24
N GLU A 153 -16.07 -3.79 28.44
CA GLU A 153 -16.47 -2.46 27.99
C GLU A 153 -16.80 -1.53 29.18
N GLU A 154 -17.43 -2.04 30.23
CA GLU A 154 -17.79 -1.26 31.43
C GLU A 154 -16.61 -1.04 32.40
N SER A 155 -15.59 -1.91 32.37
CA SER A 155 -14.53 -1.92 33.40
C SER A 155 -13.14 -1.52 32.91
N LYS A 156 -12.93 -1.41 31.60
CA LYS A 156 -11.62 -1.15 30.98
C LYS A 156 -11.68 -0.01 29.99
N ASP A 157 -10.58 0.73 29.90
CA ASP A 157 -10.37 1.70 28.82
C ASP A 157 -9.79 1.00 27.59
N LEU A 158 -10.61 0.85 26.54
CA LEU A 158 -10.24 0.16 25.31
C LEU A 158 -9.09 0.85 24.55
N SER A 159 -8.90 2.16 24.75
CA SER A 159 -7.83 2.93 24.09
C SER A 159 -6.43 2.56 24.61
N THR A 160 -6.36 1.99 25.82
CA THR A 160 -5.10 1.59 26.48
C THR A 160 -4.91 0.08 26.55
N MET A 161 -5.95 -0.69 26.21
CA MET A 161 -5.96 -2.14 26.31
C MET A 161 -5.15 -2.77 25.17
N SER A 162 -4.22 -3.67 25.50
CA SER A 162 -3.50 -4.42 24.46
C SER A 162 -4.32 -5.61 23.95
N ILE A 163 -4.05 -6.02 22.71
CA ILE A 163 -4.68 -7.20 22.10
C ILE A 163 -4.42 -8.46 22.94
N ASP A 164 -3.20 -8.62 23.46
CA ASP A 164 -2.84 -9.77 24.31
C ASP A 164 -3.62 -9.82 25.63
N GLN A 165 -3.85 -8.66 26.26
CA GLN A 165 -4.66 -8.57 27.47
C GLN A 165 -6.12 -8.96 27.20
N LEU A 166 -6.65 -8.54 26.06
CA LEU A 166 -8.00 -8.91 25.63
C LEU A 166 -8.11 -10.41 25.37
N MET A 167 -7.17 -10.95 24.58
CA MET A 167 -7.12 -12.38 24.27
C MET A 167 -7.04 -13.23 25.54
N GLY A 168 -6.19 -12.87 26.50
CA GLY A 168 -6.08 -13.60 27.77
C GLY A 168 -7.40 -13.62 28.56
N SER A 169 -8.11 -12.49 28.59
CA SER A 169 -9.41 -12.38 29.27
C SER A 169 -10.49 -13.23 28.60
N LEU A 170 -10.55 -13.21 27.27
CA LEU A 170 -11.52 -13.97 26.48
C LEU A 170 -11.25 -15.49 26.54
N GLN A 171 -10.00 -15.91 26.43
CA GLN A 171 -9.61 -17.33 26.54
C GLN A 171 -9.90 -17.89 27.93
N ALA A 172 -9.59 -17.14 29.00
CA ALA A 172 -9.93 -17.55 30.36
C ALA A 172 -11.45 -17.70 30.57
N HIS A 173 -12.26 -16.91 29.86
CA HIS A 173 -13.72 -17.06 29.86
C HIS A 173 -14.17 -18.30 29.06
N GLU A 174 -13.60 -18.52 27.87
CA GLU A 174 -13.86 -19.68 27.02
C GLU A 174 -13.63 -21.00 27.77
N GLU A 175 -12.53 -21.13 28.52
CA GLU A 175 -12.26 -22.32 29.35
C GLU A 175 -13.34 -22.58 30.42
N LYS A 176 -13.90 -21.52 31.01
CA LYS A 176 -14.97 -21.63 32.02
C LYS A 176 -16.29 -22.07 31.39
N LEU A 177 -16.61 -21.59 30.19
CA LEU A 177 -17.77 -22.04 29.43
C LEU A 177 -17.65 -23.52 29.06
N LEU A 178 -16.49 -23.95 28.57
CA LEU A 178 -16.23 -25.35 28.20
C LEU A 178 -16.35 -26.31 29.40
N LYS A 179 -15.99 -25.86 30.61
CA LYS A 179 -16.15 -26.66 31.84
C LYS A 179 -17.62 -26.81 32.24
N LYS A 180 -18.45 -25.77 32.08
CA LYS A 180 -19.89 -25.83 32.36
C LYS A 180 -20.65 -26.76 31.40
N ASN A 181 -20.26 -26.79 30.13
CA ASN A 181 -20.93 -27.63 29.12
C ASN A 181 -20.60 -29.13 29.23
N LYS A 182 -19.63 -29.52 30.08
CA LYS A 182 -19.25 -30.92 30.33
C LYS A 182 -19.88 -31.50 31.60
N GLN A 183 -20.61 -30.70 32.37
CA GLN A 183 -21.39 -31.12 33.56
C GLN A 183 -22.85 -31.32 33.17
#